data_AF-A0A932XA72-F1
#
_entry.id   AF-A0A932XA72-F1
#
_cell.length_a   1.000
_cell.length_b   1.000
_cell.length_c   1.000
_cell.angle_alpha   90.00
_cell.angle_beta   90.00
_cell.angle_gamma   90.00
#
_symmetry.space_group_name_H-M   'P 1'
#
loop_
_entity.id
_entity.type
_entity.pdbx_description
1 polymer ?
#
loop_
_entity_poly.entity_id
_entity_poly.type
_entity_poly.pdbx_seq_one_letter_code
_entity_poly.pdbx_strand_id
1 'polypeptide(L)'
;MDLRELASDHRGMSAVLAKWQPGQILLWYADLDVRVSNDTVSYRCPHCGSKTAMRVEEFIHQDTNLDLYCSECRGELSDRGGPG
;
A
#
# COMPACT_ATOMS: atom_id res chain seq x y z
N MET A 1 -6.67 -1.29 15.77
CA MET A 1 -7.24 -1.20 14.42
C MET A 1 -7.20 -2.57 13.78
N ASP A 2 -8.29 -3.01 13.17
CA ASP A 2 -8.32 -4.23 12.34
C ASP A 2 -8.20 -3.92 10.83
N LEU A 3 -8.09 -4.97 9.99
CA LEU A 3 -7.94 -4.79 8.53
C LEU A 3 -9.15 -4.15 7.86
N ARG A 4 -10.36 -4.30 8.42
CA ARG A 4 -11.59 -3.72 7.86
C ARG A 4 -11.67 -2.24 8.18
N GLU A 5 -11.31 -1.86 9.41
CA GLU A 5 -11.17 -0.46 9.81
C GLU A 5 -10.12 0.23 8.94
N LEU A 6 -8.93 -0.38 8.77
CA LEU A 6 -7.89 0.15 7.89
C LEU A 6 -8.39 0.33 6.45
N ALA A 7 -9.11 -0.65 5.90
CA ALA A 7 -9.65 -0.56 4.54
C ALA A 7 -10.72 0.54 4.41
N SER A 8 -11.52 0.77 5.45
CA SER A 8 -12.51 1.86 5.49
C SER A 8 -11.83 3.23 5.52
N ASP A 9 -10.83 3.40 6.37
CA ASP A 9 -10.08 4.66 6.50
C ASP A 9 -9.30 4.97 5.23
N HIS A 10 -8.58 3.98 4.70
CA HIS A 10 -7.84 4.10 3.43
C HIS A 10 -8.77 4.47 2.28
N ARG A 11 -9.96 3.85 2.20
CA ARG A 11 -10.98 4.21 1.20
C ARG A 11 -11.48 5.65 1.34
N GLY A 12 -11.57 6.17 2.57
CA GLY A 12 -11.97 7.55 2.84
C GLY A 12 -10.91 8.58 2.49
N MET A 13 -9.63 8.21 2.55
CA MET A 13 -8.48 9.09 2.28
C MET A 13 -7.99 9.04 0.83
N SER A 14 -8.36 8.00 0.07
CA SER A 14 -7.95 7.79 -1.32
C SER A 14 -9.07 8.06 -2.32
N ALA A 15 -8.84 8.97 -3.26
CA ALA A 15 -9.78 9.19 -4.38
C ALA A 15 -9.85 7.99 -5.35
N VAL A 16 -8.80 7.17 -5.40
CA VAL A 16 -8.73 5.95 -6.23
C VAL A 16 -9.52 4.84 -5.57
N LEU A 17 -9.20 4.51 -4.32
CA LEU A 17 -9.84 3.42 -3.59
C LEU A 17 -11.29 3.76 -3.19
N ALA A 18 -11.67 5.03 -3.10
CA ALA A 18 -13.08 5.44 -2.93
C ALA A 18 -14.00 4.84 -3.99
N LYS A 19 -13.49 4.59 -5.20
CA LYS A 19 -14.25 3.98 -6.31
C LYS A 19 -14.34 2.45 -6.20
N TRP A 20 -13.51 1.84 -5.36
CA TRP A 20 -13.46 0.40 -5.16
C TRP A 20 -14.51 -0.02 -4.13
N GLN A 21 -15.08 -1.20 -4.34
CA GLN A 21 -15.90 -1.85 -3.33
C GLN A 21 -15.00 -2.28 -2.15
N PRO A 22 -15.48 -2.24 -0.90
CA PRO A 22 -14.68 -2.66 0.26
C PRO A 22 -14.05 -4.05 0.10
N GLY A 23 -14.76 -4.99 -0.53
CA GLY A 23 -14.23 -6.33 -0.82
C GLY A 23 -13.02 -6.34 -1.76
N GLN A 24 -12.93 -5.40 -2.72
CA GLN A 24 -11.79 -5.31 -3.63
C GLN A 24 -10.53 -4.83 -2.90
N ILE A 25 -10.68 -3.89 -1.95
CA ILE A 25 -9.57 -3.41 -1.12
C ILE A 25 -9.05 -4.54 -0.24
N LEU A 26 -9.95 -5.33 0.36
CA LEU A 26 -9.56 -6.49 1.18
C LEU A 26 -8.86 -7.58 0.38
N LEU A 27 -9.30 -7.85 -0.87
CA LEU A 27 -8.61 -8.78 -1.77
C LEU A 27 -7.21 -8.27 -2.12
N TRP A 28 -7.09 -6.98 -2.45
CA TRP A 28 -5.80 -6.35 -2.71
C TRP A 28 -4.87 -6.42 -1.50
N TYR A 29 -5.37 -6.18 -0.29
CA TYR A 29 -4.61 -6.37 0.95
C TYR A 29 -4.15 -7.82 1.14
N ALA A 30 -4.98 -8.80 0.78
CA ALA A 30 -4.62 -10.20 0.86
C ALA A 30 -3.48 -10.56 -0.11
N ASP A 31 -3.54 -10.06 -1.36
CA ASP A 31 -2.48 -10.26 -2.36
C ASP A 31 -1.13 -9.69 -1.88
N LEU A 32 -1.19 -8.59 -1.13
CA LEU A 32 -0.02 -7.93 -0.55
C LEU A 32 0.38 -8.50 0.83
N ASP A 33 -0.29 -9.54 1.36
CA ASP A 33 -0.06 -10.08 2.71
C ASP A 33 -0.04 -8.96 3.78
N VAL A 34 -0.99 -8.02 3.67
CA VAL A 34 -1.11 -6.87 4.59
C VAL A 34 -1.49 -7.35 5.98
N ARG A 35 -0.73 -6.88 6.97
CA ARG A 35 -0.98 -7.14 8.39
C ARG A 35 -0.81 -5.86 9.17
N VAL A 36 -1.70 -5.65 10.13
CA VAL A 36 -1.68 -4.51 11.05
C VAL A 36 -1.24 -4.99 12.42
N SER A 37 -0.27 -4.30 13.00
CA SER A 37 0.16 -4.51 14.38
C SER A 37 0.38 -3.15 15.03
N ASN A 38 -0.46 -2.81 16.02
CA ASN A 38 -0.53 -1.48 16.60
C ASN A 38 -0.75 -0.42 15.49
N ASP A 39 0.18 0.53 15.33
CA ASP A 39 0.13 1.60 14.33
C ASP A 39 1.03 1.34 13.12
N THR A 40 1.45 0.09 12.91
CA THR A 40 2.31 -0.31 11.78
C THR A 40 1.59 -1.26 10.85
N VAL A 41 1.68 -0.98 9.56
CA VAL A 41 1.23 -1.86 8.48
C VAL A 41 2.46 -2.53 7.87
N SER A 42 2.48 -3.86 7.89
CA SER A 42 3.46 -4.66 7.16
C SER A 42 2.81 -5.30 5.95
N TYR A 43 3.52 -5.35 4.83
CA TYR A 43 3.01 -5.85 3.57
C TYR A 43 4.17 -6.29 2.64
N ARG A 44 3.85 -6.92 1.51
CA ARG A 44 4.81 -7.33 0.48
C ARG A 44 4.85 -6.32 -0.64
N CYS A 45 6.05 -5.97 -1.07
CA CYS A 45 6.28 -5.18 -2.27
C CYS A 45 5.59 -5.87 -3.47
N PRO A 46 4.68 -5.19 -4.19
CA PRO A 46 4.00 -5.79 -5.34
C PRO A 46 4.94 -6.15 -6.50
N HIS A 47 6.15 -5.58 -6.54
CA HIS A 47 7.13 -5.83 -7.59
C HIS A 47 8.02 -7.04 -7.31
N CYS A 48 8.66 -7.07 -6.13
CA CYS A 48 9.69 -8.06 -5.81
C CYS A 48 9.30 -9.01 -4.67
N GLY A 49 8.14 -8.80 -4.03
CA GLY A 49 7.65 -9.63 -2.92
C GLY A 49 8.36 -9.41 -1.58
N SER A 50 9.39 -8.55 -1.52
CA SER A 50 10.09 -8.20 -0.28
C SER A 50 9.14 -7.63 0.76
N LYS A 51 9.34 -8.02 2.02
CA LYS A 51 8.55 -7.48 3.13
C LYS A 51 8.97 -6.05 3.43
N THR A 52 7.97 -5.19 3.63
CA THR A 52 8.12 -3.78 3.96
C THR A 52 7.11 -3.43 5.04
N ALA A 53 7.36 -2.35 5.76
CA ALA A 53 6.47 -1.85 6.78
C ALA A 53 6.51 -0.32 6.82
N MET A 54 5.38 0.29 7.13
CA MET A 54 5.24 1.73 7.31
C MET A 54 4.15 2.02 8.34
N ARG A 55 4.01 3.28 8.75
CA ARG A 55 2.95 3.65 9.68
C ARG A 55 1.58 3.57 9.02
N VAL A 56 0.55 3.28 9.80
CA VAL A 56 -0.85 3.29 9.32
C VAL A 56 -1.19 4.63 8.66
N GLU A 57 -0.80 5.75 9.29
CA GLU A 57 -1.02 7.11 8.77
C GLU A 57 -0.37 7.34 7.40
N GLU A 58 0.76 6.71 7.11
CA GLU A 58 1.44 6.82 5.81
C GLU A 58 0.79 5.89 4.78
N PHE A 59 0.41 4.68 5.22
CA PHE A 59 -0.16 3.64 4.37
C PHE A 59 -1.52 4.04 3.78
N ILE A 60 -2.38 4.72 4.56
CA ILE A 60 -3.71 5.16 4.10
C ILE A 60 -3.67 6.26 3.03
N HIS A 61 -2.48 6.75 2.69
CA HIS A 61 -2.23 7.69 1.60
C HIS A 61 -1.54 7.03 0.38
N GLN A 62 -1.32 5.70 0.40
CA GLN A 62 -0.70 4.96 -0.70
C GLN A 62 -1.75 4.22 -1.53
N ASP A 63 -2.14 4.85 -2.62
CA ASP A 63 -3.35 4.49 -3.35
C ASP A 63 -3.12 3.48 -4.49
N THR A 64 -1.86 3.20 -4.82
CA THR A 64 -1.48 2.32 -5.94
C THR A 64 -0.41 1.30 -5.58
N ASN A 65 -0.27 0.27 -6.41
CA ASN A 65 0.84 -0.69 -6.26
C ASN A 65 2.21 -0.01 -6.38
N LEU A 66 2.36 1.03 -7.20
CA LEU A 66 3.65 1.73 -7.37
C LEU A 66 4.05 2.45 -6.07
N ASP A 67 3.08 3.06 -5.40
CA ASP A 67 3.25 3.73 -4.10
C ASP A 67 3.68 2.77 -2.99
N LEU A 68 3.46 1.47 -3.19
CA LEU A 68 3.81 0.41 -2.26
C LEU A 68 5.12 -0.30 -2.60
N TYR A 69 5.85 0.11 -3.63
CA TYR A 69 7.15 -0.50 -3.93
C TYR A 69 8.13 -0.33 -2.76
N CYS A 70 9.04 -1.29 -2.54
CA CYS A 70 10.10 -1.13 -1.55
C CYS A 70 11.14 -0.08 -2.04
N SER A 71 12.04 0.35 -1.15
CA SER A 71 13.11 1.32 -1.47
C SER A 71 13.88 0.95 -2.73
N GLU A 72 14.26 -0.34 -2.86
CA GLU A 72 15.03 -0.84 -3.99
C GLU A 72 14.25 -0.70 -5.31
N CYS A 73 12.98 -1.12 -5.32
CA CYS A 73 12.14 -1.06 -6.52
C CYS A 73 11.71 0.38 -6.85
N ARG A 74 11.60 1.27 -5.87
CA ARG A 74 11.37 2.70 -6.11
C ARG A 74 12.61 3.38 -6.71
N GLY A 75 13.80 3.03 -6.22
CA GLY A 75 15.06 3.52 -6.78
C GLY A 75 15.20 3.20 -8.27
N GLU A 76 14.84 1.99 -8.69
CA GLU A 76 14.82 1.60 -10.11
C GLU A 76 13.84 2.41 -10.97
N LEU A 77 12.73 2.90 -10.41
CA LEU A 77 11.77 3.77 -11.12
C LEU A 77 12.31 5.20 -11.25
N SER A 78 12.99 5.71 -10.22
CA SER A 78 13.65 7.02 -10.27
C SER A 78 14.77 7.05 -11.30
N ASP A 79 15.54 5.97 -11.45
CA ASP A 79 16.61 5.85 -12.45
C ASP A 79 16.08 5.74 -13.89
N ARG A 80 14.80 5.41 -14.09
CA ARG A 80 14.13 5.38 -15.41
C ARG A 80 13.41 6.68 -15.78
N GLY A 81 13.43 7.69 -14.89
CA GLY A 81 12.69 8.94 -15.04
C GLY A 81 13.55 10.21 -15.01
N GLY A 82 14.84 10.13 -15.34
CA GLY A 82 15.69 11.31 -15.45
C GLY A 82 15.62 11.97 -16.85
N PRO A 83 15.41 13.29 -16.98
CA PRO A 83 15.75 14.00 -18.21
C PRO A 83 17.28 14.09 -18.30
N GLY A 84 17.85 13.54 -19.38
CA GLY A 84 19.11 13.99 -19.95
C GLY A 84 18.84 14.98 -21.08
#